data_AF-A0A3M8WU35-F1
#
_entry.id   AF-A0A3M8WU35-F1
#
_cell.length_a   1.000
_cell.length_b   1.000
_cell.length_c   1.000
_cell.angle_alpha   90.00
_cell.angle_beta   90.00
_cell.angle_gamma   90.00
#
_symmetry.space_group_name_H-M   'P 1'
#
loop_
_entity.id
_entity.type
_entity.pdbx_description
1 polymer ?
#
loop_
_entity_poly.entity_id
_entity_poly.type
_entity_poly.pdbx_seq_one_letter_code
_entity_poly.pdbx_strand_id
1 'polypeptide(L)'
;MGGYLRVEADNLGRLLRDLHNSQEWMRKALSGMKDIGPKSTGSEALDNACDEFHDSWDNAIEKIADGTGQIKDKLRATKNDYEAVEQAIRDAMHKGAAKKQGPAPSPQPRPTAGAR
;
A
#
# COMPACT_ATOMS: atom_id res chain seq x y z
N MET A 1 -6.76 14.34 -0.88
CA MET A 1 -6.71 13.06 -1.61
C MET A 1 -5.47 12.24 -1.23
N GLY A 2 -4.23 12.70 -1.45
CA GLY A 2 -3.02 11.92 -1.14
C GLY A 2 -2.83 11.50 0.34
N GLY A 3 -3.36 12.28 1.28
CA GLY A 3 -3.32 11.93 2.71
C GLY A 3 -4.13 10.68 3.08
N TYR A 4 -5.28 10.43 2.43
CA TYR A 4 -6.11 9.26 2.70
C TYR A 4 -5.41 7.97 2.21
N LEU A 5 -4.85 7.99 1.00
CA LEU A 5 -4.09 6.87 0.45
C LEU A 5 -2.84 6.53 1.28
N ARG A 6 -2.20 7.55 1.88
CA ARG A 6 -1.06 7.34 2.77
C ARG A 6 -1.48 6.63 4.07
N VAL A 7 -2.59 7.06 4.67
CA VAL A 7 -3.13 6.41 5.88
C VAL A 7 -3.52 4.96 5.61
N GLU A 8 -4.17 4.68 4.48
CA GLU A 8 -4.52 3.30 4.08
C GLU A 8 -3.27 2.43 3.90
N ALA A 9 -2.23 2.95 3.23
CA ALA A 9 -0.96 2.24 3.07
C ALA A 9 -0.27 1.95 4.42
N ASP A 10 -0.29 2.92 5.33
CA ASP A 10 0.28 2.76 6.68
C ASP A 10 -0.53 1.73 7.51
N ASN A 11 -1.86 1.72 7.39
CA ASN A 11 -2.74 0.74 8.05
C ASN A 11 -2.48 -0.68 7.56
N LEU A 12 -2.27 -0.87 6.26
CA LEU A 12 -1.91 -2.18 5.71
C LEU A 12 -0.51 -2.63 6.11
N GLY A 13 0.43 -1.69 6.20
CA GLY A 13 1.76 -1.97 6.74
C GLY A 13 1.71 -2.45 8.20
N ARG A 14 0.75 -1.95 8.99
CA ARG A 14 0.48 -2.44 10.35
C ARG A 14 -0.16 -3.83 10.33
N LEU A 15 -1.20 -4.03 9.52
CA LEU A 15 -1.88 -5.33 9.38
C LEU A 15 -0.90 -6.45 9.01
N LEU A 16 0.00 -6.19 8.05
CA LEU A 16 1.02 -7.16 7.62
C LEU A 16 1.98 -7.51 8.76
N ARG A 17 2.32 -6.53 9.61
CA ARG A 17 3.18 -6.74 10.77
C ARG A 17 2.48 -7.53 11.87
N ASP A 18 1.21 -7.25 12.11
CA ASP A 18 0.39 -7.96 13.10
C ASP A 18 0.17 -9.41 12.69
N LEU A 19 -0.08 -9.66 11.40
CA LEU A 19 -0.16 -11.00 10.82
C LEU A 19 1.15 -11.78 10.96
N HIS A 20 2.28 -11.16 10.62
CA HIS A 20 3.60 -11.77 10.79
C HIS A 20 3.91 -12.09 12.26
N ASN A 21 3.60 -11.17 13.17
CA ASN A 21 3.74 -11.43 14.60
C ASN A 21 2.86 -12.61 15.02
N SER A 22 1.59 -12.62 14.64
CA SER A 22 0.65 -13.71 14.95
C SER A 22 1.17 -15.07 14.48
N GLN A 23 1.71 -15.14 13.25
CA GLN A 23 2.41 -16.32 12.72
C GLN A 23 3.54 -16.78 13.64
N GLU A 24 4.44 -15.88 14.03
CA GLU A 24 5.56 -16.20 14.90
C GLU A 24 5.12 -16.67 16.29
N TRP A 25 4.08 -16.04 16.87
CA TRP A 25 3.50 -16.45 18.15
C TRP A 25 2.87 -17.84 18.05
N MET A 26 2.15 -18.15 16.97
CA MET A 26 1.53 -19.45 16.78
C MET A 26 2.57 -20.54 16.48
N ARG A 27 3.60 -20.27 15.69
CA ARG A 27 4.74 -21.18 15.51
C ARG A 27 5.43 -21.50 16.84
N LYS A 28 5.61 -20.49 17.70
CA LYS A 28 6.15 -20.70 19.05
C LYS A 28 5.22 -21.53 19.93
N ALA A 29 3.91 -21.28 19.87
CA ALA A 29 2.92 -22.08 20.60
C ALA A 29 2.90 -23.54 20.13
N LEU A 30 2.97 -23.76 18.81
CA LEU A 30 3.04 -25.09 18.18
C LEU A 30 4.35 -25.82 18.52
N SER A 31 5.48 -25.12 18.47
CA SER A 31 6.78 -25.66 18.92
C SER A 31 6.73 -26.02 20.40
N GLY A 32 6.11 -25.18 21.25
CA GLY A 32 5.91 -25.48 22.66
C GLY A 32 5.03 -26.71 22.87
N MET A 33 4.00 -26.91 22.04
CA MET A 33 3.17 -28.12 22.06
C MET A 33 3.98 -29.36 21.64
N LYS A 34 4.89 -29.22 20.65
CA LYS A 34 5.83 -30.27 20.24
C LYS A 34 6.88 -30.59 21.31
N ASP A 35 7.30 -29.62 22.12
CA ASP A 35 8.19 -29.90 23.27
C ASP A 35 7.47 -30.68 24.39
N ILE A 36 6.13 -30.64 24.42
CA ILE A 36 5.30 -31.43 25.35
C ILE A 36 4.97 -32.82 24.77
N GLY A 37 5.08 -33.06 23.46
CA GLY A 37 4.83 -34.36 22.83
C GLY A 37 6.02 -34.83 21.99
N PRO A 38 6.76 -35.88 22.38
CA PRO A 38 6.46 -37.25 21.91
C PRO A 38 6.78 -38.35 22.96
N LYS A 39 6.99 -37.94 24.22
CA LYS A 39 7.29 -38.86 25.35
C LYS A 39 6.43 -38.61 26.59
N SER A 40 5.51 -37.64 26.55
CA SER A 40 4.76 -37.19 27.73
C SER A 40 3.25 -37.44 27.67
N THR A 41 2.61 -37.57 26.49
CA THR A 41 1.15 -37.76 26.35
C THR A 41 0.75 -39.19 26.00
N GLY A 42 1.56 -39.92 25.23
CA GLY A 42 1.42 -41.36 24.99
C GLY A 42 0.37 -41.78 23.95
N SER A 43 -0.17 -40.86 23.13
CA SER A 43 -1.21 -41.15 22.14
C SER A 43 -0.77 -40.76 20.72
N GLU A 44 -0.54 -41.77 19.87
CA GLU A 44 -0.15 -41.62 18.46
C GLU A 44 -1.18 -40.81 17.64
N ALA A 45 -2.46 -40.87 18.02
CA ALA A 45 -3.53 -40.09 17.39
C ALA A 45 -3.45 -38.59 17.74
N LEU A 46 -2.98 -38.25 18.94
CA LEU A 46 -2.78 -36.86 19.34
C LEU A 46 -1.56 -36.26 18.63
N ASP A 47 -0.49 -37.05 18.53
CA ASP A 47 0.75 -36.64 17.84
C ASP A 47 0.49 -36.36 16.35
N ASN A 48 -0.25 -37.24 15.67
CA ASN A 48 -0.58 -37.06 14.26
C ASN A 48 -1.52 -35.86 14.02
N ALA A 49 -2.47 -35.61 14.93
CA ALA A 49 -3.34 -34.44 14.86
C ALA A 49 -2.58 -33.12 15.08
N CYS A 50 -1.56 -33.13 15.95
CA CYS A 50 -0.68 -31.99 16.16
C CYS A 50 0.16 -31.68 14.91
N ASP A 51 0.71 -32.70 14.24
CA ASP A 51 1.49 -32.54 13.01
C ASP A 51 0.61 -32.05 11.84
N GLU A 52 -0.56 -32.65 11.59
CA GLU A 52 -1.51 -32.19 10.57
C GLU A 52 -1.97 -30.74 10.82
N PHE A 53 -2.23 -30.39 12.09
CA PHE A 53 -2.60 -29.03 12.45
C PHE A 53 -1.46 -28.05 12.18
N HIS A 54 -0.22 -28.45 12.46
CA HIS A 54 0.97 -27.63 12.21
C HIS A 54 1.14 -27.32 10.72
N ASP A 55 1.10 -28.35 9.87
CA ASP A 55 1.31 -28.22 8.42
C ASP A 55 0.17 -27.42 7.75
N SER A 56 -1.07 -27.69 8.14
CA SER A 56 -2.25 -26.96 7.64
C SER A 56 -2.20 -25.48 8.03
N TRP A 57 -1.75 -25.19 9.25
CA TRP A 57 -1.68 -23.83 9.74
C TRP A 57 -0.53 -23.04 9.12
N ASP A 58 0.63 -23.66 8.91
CA ASP A 58 1.75 -23.00 8.23
C ASP A 58 1.37 -22.63 6.79
N ASN A 59 0.66 -23.52 6.07
CA ASN A 59 0.13 -23.24 4.74
C ASN A 59 -0.90 -22.09 4.74
N ALA A 60 -1.82 -22.05 5.72
CA ALA A 60 -2.82 -20.99 5.83
C ALA A 60 -2.14 -19.62 6.05
N ILE A 61 -1.10 -19.59 6.86
CA ILE A 61 -0.30 -18.41 7.12
C ILE A 61 0.41 -17.91 5.85
N GLU A 62 1.07 -18.81 5.11
CA GLU A 62 1.74 -18.44 3.84
C GLU A 62 0.75 -17.79 2.87
N LYS A 63 -0.44 -18.37 2.71
CA LYS A 63 -1.50 -17.80 1.85
C LYS A 63 -1.95 -16.40 2.30
N ILE A 64 -2.04 -16.17 3.61
CA ILE A 64 -2.41 -14.85 4.15
C ILE A 64 -1.29 -13.84 3.90
N ALA A 65 -0.03 -14.24 4.08
CA ALA A 65 1.13 -13.40 3.80
C ALA A 65 1.19 -13.01 2.31
N ASP A 66 1.01 -13.98 1.41
CA ASP A 66 0.97 -13.77 -0.03
C ASP A 66 -0.18 -12.83 -0.44
N GLY A 67 -1.39 -13.09 0.06
CA GLY A 67 -2.55 -12.26 -0.23
C GLY A 67 -2.35 -10.81 0.24
N THR A 68 -1.79 -10.62 1.43
CA THR A 68 -1.52 -9.28 1.96
C THR A 68 -0.39 -8.58 1.19
N GLY A 69 0.62 -9.34 0.75
CA GLY A 69 1.68 -8.85 -0.14
C GLY A 69 1.11 -8.31 -1.46
N GLN A 70 0.23 -9.09 -2.11
CA GLN A 70 -0.43 -8.66 -3.35
C GLN A 70 -1.29 -7.41 -3.16
N ILE A 71 -2.01 -7.30 -2.04
CA ILE A 71 -2.83 -6.10 -1.73
C ILE A 71 -1.95 -4.86 -1.58
N LYS A 72 -0.84 -4.99 -0.83
CA LYS A 72 0.15 -3.92 -0.65
C LYS A 72 0.71 -3.44 -1.99
N ASP A 73 1.07 -4.37 -2.88
CA ASP A 73 1.64 -4.04 -4.18
C ASP A 73 0.62 -3.34 -5.09
N LYS A 74 -0.62 -3.83 -5.11
CA LYS A 74 -1.71 -3.17 -5.86
C LYS A 74 -1.97 -1.76 -5.35
N LEU A 75 -1.97 -1.53 -4.03
CA LEU A 75 -2.17 -0.20 -3.48
C LEU A 75 -1.01 0.74 -3.73
N ARG A 76 0.21 0.23 -3.75
CA ARG A 76 1.38 0.99 -4.19
C ARG A 76 1.25 1.38 -5.67
N ALA A 77 0.81 0.47 -6.53
CA ALA A 77 0.54 0.78 -7.93
C ALA A 77 -0.55 1.85 -8.06
N THR A 78 -1.68 1.70 -7.38
CA THR A 78 -2.75 2.70 -7.34
C THR A 78 -2.23 4.06 -6.89
N LYS A 79 -1.42 4.13 -5.82
CA LYS A 79 -0.79 5.37 -5.37
C LYS A 79 0.06 6.01 -6.47
N ASN A 80 0.92 5.23 -7.11
CA ASN A 80 1.80 5.72 -8.17
C ASN A 80 0.99 6.24 -9.37
N ASP A 81 -0.09 5.54 -9.74
CA ASP A 81 -0.98 5.95 -10.83
C ASP A 81 -1.68 7.28 -10.50
N TYR A 82 -2.17 7.44 -9.26
CA TYR A 82 -2.74 8.70 -8.80
C TYR A 82 -1.72 9.85 -8.80
N GLU A 83 -0.49 9.60 -8.31
CA GLU A 83 0.58 10.60 -8.33
C GLU A 83 0.96 10.99 -9.78
N ALA A 84 0.98 10.03 -10.70
CA ALA A 84 1.25 10.27 -12.11
C ALA A 84 0.12 11.08 -12.78
N VAL A 85 -1.14 10.74 -12.51
CA VAL A 85 -2.31 11.49 -13.02
C VAL A 85 -2.28 12.92 -12.50
N GLU A 86 -2.05 13.10 -11.20
CA GLU A 86 -1.98 14.42 -10.59
C GLU A 86 -0.82 15.25 -11.17
N GLN A 87 0.34 14.64 -11.41
CA GLN A 87 1.46 15.31 -12.07
C GLN A 87 1.12 15.71 -13.50
N ALA A 88 0.48 14.82 -14.26
CA ALA A 88 0.05 15.11 -15.63
C ALA A 88 -0.97 16.28 -15.67
N ILE A 89 -1.89 16.34 -14.71
CA ILE A 89 -2.83 17.46 -14.55
C ILE A 89 -2.05 18.75 -14.26
N ARG A 90 -1.14 18.75 -13.29
CA ARG A 90 -0.30 19.93 -12.98
C ARG A 90 0.47 20.40 -14.20
N ASP A 91 1.14 19.50 -14.90
CA ASP A 91 1.93 19.82 -16.10
C ASP A 91 1.04 20.39 -17.21
N ALA A 92 -0.15 19.84 -17.42
CA ALA A 92 -1.12 20.35 -18.40
C ALA A 92 -1.62 21.74 -18.02
N MET A 93 -1.91 22.00 -16.74
CA MET A 93 -2.32 23.32 -16.25
C MET A 93 -1.19 24.34 -16.38
N HIS A 94 0.06 23.98 -16.08
CA HIS A 94 1.23 24.86 -16.28
C HIS A 94 1.45 25.19 -17.76
N LYS A 95 1.34 24.20 -18.65
CA LYS A 95 1.40 24.41 -20.11
C LYS A 95 0.25 25.28 -20.62
N GLY A 96 -0.95 25.13 -20.07
CA GLY A 96 -2.12 25.94 -20.41
C GLY A 96 -2.03 27.39 -19.88
N ALA A 97 -1.46 27.59 -18.70
CA ALA A 97 -1.23 28.92 -18.12
C ALA A 97 -0.16 29.70 -18.89
N ALA A 98 0.90 29.04 -19.35
CA ALA A 98 1.92 29.64 -20.21
C ALA A 98 1.35 30.13 -21.56
N LYS A 99 0.27 29.51 -22.05
CA LYS A 99 -0.39 29.89 -23.31
C LYS A 99 -1.35 31.08 -23.19
N LYS A 100 -1.70 31.52 -21.98
CA LYS A 100 -2.59 32.68 -21.74
C LYS A 100 -1.86 34.03 -21.63
N GLN A 101 -0.52 34.04 -21.58
CA GLN A 101 0.25 35.27 -21.79
C GLN A 101 0.50 35.47 -23.29
N GLY A 102 -0.56 35.85 -24.01
CA GLY A 102 -0.39 36.52 -25.30
C GLY A 102 0.34 37.85 -25.10
N PRO A 103 1.10 38.33 -26.09
CA PRO A 103 1.89 39.56 -25.95
C PRO A 103 1.00 40.73 -25.51
N ALA A 104 1.49 41.52 -24.57
CA ALA A 104 0.79 42.71 -24.07
C ALA A 104 0.33 43.58 -25.26
N PRO A 105 -0.91 44.10 -25.26
CA PRO A 105 -1.38 44.94 -26.34
C PRO A 105 -0.47 46.17 -26.44
N SER A 106 0.04 46.43 -27.64
CA SER A 106 0.92 47.57 -27.90
C SER A 106 0.24 48.88 -27.50
N PRO A 107 0.97 49.86 -26.92
CA PRO A 107 0.40 51.16 -26.60
C PRO A 107 -0.09 51.82 -27.90
N GLN A 108 -1.39 52.05 -28.03
CA GLN A 108 -1.92 52.79 -29.17
C GLN A 108 -1.50 54.27 -29.05
N PRO A 109 -1.01 54.91 -30.13
CA PRO A 109 -0.67 56.31 -30.10
C PRO A 109 -1.93 57.15 -29.88
N ARG A 110 -1.90 57.98 -28.84
CA ARG A 110 -2.94 58.95 -28.50
C ARG A 110 -3.08 59.93 -29.67
N PRO A 111 -4.29 60.17 -30.23
CA PRO A 111 -4.45 61.15 -31.29
C PRO A 111 -4.11 62.54 -30.75
N THR A 112 -3.09 63.18 -31.34
CA THR A 112 -2.81 64.59 -31.16
C THR A 112 -3.95 65.37 -31.81
N ALA A 113 -4.90 65.84 -31.01
CA ALA A 113 -5.84 66.86 -31.43
C ALA A 113 -5.02 68.15 -31.65
N GLY A 114 -4.80 68.46 -32.92
CA GLY A 114 -4.06 69.61 -33.38
C GLY A 114 -4.66 70.92 -32.88
N ALA A 115 -3.77 71.86 -32.62
CA ALA A 115 -4.10 73.26 -32.42
C ALA A 115 -4.75 73.82 -33.69
N ARG A 116 -5.95 74.40 -33.53
CA ARG A 116 -6.35 75.69 -34.10
C ARG A 116 -7.74 76.10 -33.62
#